data_AF-A0A8E0M3P9-F1
#
_entry.id   AF-A0A8E0M3P9-F1
#
_cell.length_a   1.000
_cell.length_b   1.000
_cell.length_c   1.000
_cell.angle_alpha   90.00
_cell.angle_beta   90.00
_cell.angle_gamma   90.00
#
_symmetry.space_group_name_H-M   'P 1'
#
loop_
_entity.id
_entity.type
_entity.pdbx_description
1 polymer ?
#
loop_
_entity_poly.entity_id
_entity_poly.type
_entity_poly.pdbx_seq_one_letter_code
_entity_poly.pdbx_strand_id
1 'polypeptide(L)' 'MTYSRNRYDQDFKKNAVRLSFNSSKPVKTIASELGVPESALYRWRKLYT' A
#
# COMPACT_ATOMS: atom_id res chain seq x y z
N MET A 1 -13.49 6.94 22.52
CA MET A 1 -12.32 6.38 21.79
C MET A 1 -12.38 6.82 20.33
N THR A 2 -11.45 7.65 19.89
CA THR A 2 -11.32 8.00 18.46
C THR A 2 -10.64 6.83 17.76
N TYR A 3 -11.41 5.96 17.10
CA TYR A 3 -10.87 4.92 16.23
C TYR A 3 -10.08 5.62 15.12
N SER A 4 -8.77 5.64 15.27
CA SER A 4 -7.85 6.17 14.28
C SER A 4 -8.20 5.54 12.94
N ARG A 5 -8.61 6.37 11.97
CA ARG A 5 -9.11 6.00 10.63
C ARG A 5 -8.03 5.38 9.74
N ASN A 6 -6.98 4.81 10.33
CA ASN A 6 -5.86 4.20 9.66
C ASN A 6 -6.07 2.68 9.67
N ARG A 7 -6.86 2.20 8.70
CA ARG A 7 -7.14 0.76 8.51
C ARG A 7 -5.88 -0.09 8.30
N TYR A 8 -4.74 0.55 8.00
CA TYR A 8 -3.47 -0.10 7.69
C TYR A 8 -2.32 0.52 8.49
N ASP A 9 -1.51 -0.34 9.11
CA ASP A 9 -0.30 0.04 9.84
C ASP A 9 0.79 0.63 8.94
N GLN A 10 1.68 1.44 9.52
CA GLN A 10 2.75 2.08 8.77
C GLN A 10 3.72 1.05 8.15
N ASP A 11 4.06 -0.02 8.88
CA ASP A 11 4.91 -1.09 8.38
C ASP A 11 4.27 -1.82 7.21
N PHE A 12 2.96 -2.05 7.26
CA PHE A 12 2.21 -2.63 6.16
C PHE A 12 2.27 -1.75 4.91
N LYS A 13 2.08 -0.42 5.06
CA LYS A 13 2.19 0.52 3.95
C LYS A 13 3.58 0.54 3.32
N LYS A 14 4.64 0.56 4.15
CA LYS A 14 6.03 0.51 3.68
C LYS A 14 6.33 -0.79 2.94
N ASN A 15 5.85 -1.93 3.45
CA ASN A 15 6.06 -3.23 2.81
C ASN A 15 5.32 -3.30 1.47
N ALA A 16 4.08 -2.81 1.40
CA ALA A 16 3.32 -2.75 0.16
C ALA A 16 4.00 -1.88 -0.91
N VAL A 17 4.57 -0.74 -0.51
CA VAL A 17 5.36 0.12 -1.41
C VAL A 17 6.62 -0.59 -1.88
N ARG A 18 7.39 -1.22 -0.98
CA ARG A 18 8.59 -2.00 -1.34
C ARG A 18 8.27 -3.13 -2.31
N LEU A 19 7.22 -3.91 -2.04
CA LEU A 19 6.75 -4.97 -2.92
C LEU A 19 6.37 -4.40 -4.30
N SER A 20 5.72 -3.24 -4.32
CA SER A 20 5.36 -2.56 -5.57
C SER A 20 6.55 -2.06 -6.41
N PHE A 21 7.70 -1.80 -5.80
CA PHE A 21 8.93 -1.43 -6.51
C PHE A 21 9.80 -2.63 -6.86
N ASN A 22 9.80 -3.67 -6.03
CA ASN A 22 10.61 -4.86 -6.24
C ASN A 22 9.96 -5.83 -7.23
N SER A 23 8.63 -5.83 -7.35
CA SER A 23 7.91 -6.67 -8.28
C SER A 23 7.79 -6.01 -9.65
N SER A 24 8.01 -6.78 -10.73
CA SER A 24 7.70 -6.36 -12.10
C SER A 24 6.19 -6.35 -12.41
N LYS A 25 5.35 -6.69 -11.43
CA LYS A 25 3.88 -6.69 -11.57
C LYS A 25 3.33 -5.26 -11.47
N PRO A 26 2.20 -4.96 -12.15
CA PRO A 26 1.56 -3.66 -12.02
C PRO A 26 0.98 -3.46 -10.62
N VAL A 27 0.89 -2.19 -10.19
CA VAL A 27 0.32 -1.76 -8.89
C VAL A 27 -1.03 -2.39 -8.62
N LYS A 28 -1.86 -2.51 -9.66
CA LYS A 28 -3.19 -3.14 -9.61
C LYS A 28 -3.14 -4.57 -9.09
N THR A 29 -2.27 -5.39 -9.66
CA THR A 29 -2.13 -6.80 -9.27
C THR A 29 -1.66 -6.90 -7.83
N ILE A 30 -0.66 -6.11 -7.45
CA ILE A 30 -0.11 -6.12 -6.08
C ILE A 30 -1.16 -5.63 -5.07
N ALA A 31 -1.93 -4.61 -5.43
CA ALA A 31 -3.02 -4.12 -4.60
C ALA A 31 -4.10 -5.19 -4.39
N SER A 32 -4.49 -5.90 -5.46
CA SER A 32 -5.42 -7.03 -5.38
C SER A 32 -4.86 -8.18 -4.54
N GLU A 33 -3.59 -8.54 -4.71
CA GLU A 33 -2.92 -9.60 -3.92
C GLU A 33 -2.86 -9.24 -2.43
N LEU A 34 -2.65 -7.96 -2.11
CA LEU A 34 -2.60 -7.46 -0.72
C LEU A 34 -3.97 -7.13 -0.13
N GLY A 35 -5.05 -7.23 -0.91
CA GLY A 35 -6.40 -6.84 -0.46
C GLY A 35 -6.52 -5.34 -0.15
N VAL A 36 -5.71 -4.50 -0.79
CA VAL A 36 -5.74 -3.04 -0.62
C VAL A 36 -6.33 -2.36 -1.85
N PRO A 37 -7.02 -1.23 -1.68
CA PRO A 37 -7.46 -0.44 -2.81
C PRO A 37 -6.24 0.15 -3.54
N GLU A 38 -6.24 0.04 -4.87
CA GLU A 38 -5.17 0.54 -5.74
C GLU A 38 -4.85 2.01 -5.45
N SER A 39 -5.88 2.83 -5.23
CA SER A 39 -5.74 4.25 -4.90
C SER A 39 -4.94 4.49 -3.61
N ALA A 40 -5.04 3.59 -2.63
CA ALA A 40 -4.24 3.69 -1.40
C ALA A 40 -2.77 3.36 -1.69
N LEU A 41 -2.49 2.31 -2.47
CA LEU A 41 -1.12 1.94 -2.83
C LEU A 41 -0.45 3.04 -3.66
N TYR A 42 -1.16 3.66 -4.61
CA TYR A 42 -0.68 4.84 -5.33
C TYR A 42 -0.35 6.02 -4.41
N ARG A 43 -1.18 6.30 -3.41
CA ARG A 43 -0.90 7.34 -2.41
C ARG A 43 0.32 6.99 -1.57
N TRP A 44 0.48 5.74 -1.15
CA TRP A 44 1.64 5.31 -0.36
C TRP A 44 2.93 5.38 -1.16
N ARG A 45 2.93 5.01 -2.44
CA ARG A 45 4.11 5.20 -3.31
C ARG A 45 4.54 6.66 -3.32
N LYS A 46 3.61 7.62 -3.42
CA LYS A 46 3.93 9.06 -3.36
C LYS A 46 4.41 9.56 -1.99
N LEU A 47 4.07 8.86 -0.90
CA LEU A 47 4.42 9.27 0.46
C LEU A 47 5.74 8.65 0.96
N TYR A 48 6.12 7.49 0.42
CA TYR A 48 7.28 6.71 0.86
C TYR A 48 8.37 6.56 -0.22
N THR A 49 8.17 7.16 -1.40
CA THR A 49 9.23 7.49 -2.37
C THR A 49 9.69 8.90 -2.12
#